data_AF-A0A968WXL4-F1
#
_entry.id   AF-A0A968WXL4-F1
#
_cell.length_a   1.000
_cell.length_b   1.000
_cell.length_c   1.000
_cell.angle_alpha   90.00
_cell.angle_beta   90.00
_cell.angle_gamma   90.00
#
_symmetry.space_group_name_H-M   'P 1'
#
loop_
_entity.id
_entity.type
_entity.pdbx_description
1 polymer ?
#
loop_
_entity_poly.entity_id
_entity_poly.type
_entity_poly.pdbx_seq_one_letter_code
_entity_poly.pdbx_strand_id
1 'polypeptide(L)'
;MRKSRWLANWENPSSSGEAKPAIYHCISRVVDRRFVFEKREREAFRMFMRMYENFSGCRVLSYCVMSNHFHILLEVPPTSAAGLSDDELLKRLSAIYSQAFVAEIAKELRQARRDKTQKYISEIHQRFTYRMHNLSEFMKALLIRFTRWFNRTHSRTGTLWEERFKSVIVESGTAARTMAAYIDLNPVRAGMVKDPAEYRWSSYGEAIGGGAKGNGKKARAGLMRAYFSDQTTAPDAENWREISRLYRRLMGISLGKNAGRATLKKTNKCITKNDAELLETKGNETCLDDLNLTKMLRCRIRYFTDGAVIGSREFVNQAFTAARERFGPNRKDGARKLRGTAAPAAHVLWSVRDLRVNNGSLAPFRTVNSQASQEGGK
;
A
#
# COMPACT_ATOMS: atom_id res chain seq x y z
N MET A 1 -9.75 10.71 22.83
CA MET A 1 -9.78 9.88 21.60
C MET A 1 -9.01 10.57 20.49
N ARG A 2 -7.96 9.96 19.93
CA ARG A 2 -7.41 10.42 18.63
C ARG A 2 -8.55 10.31 17.61
N LYS A 3 -8.92 11.41 16.94
CA LYS A 3 -9.86 11.34 15.81
C LYS A 3 -9.33 10.34 14.79
N SER A 4 -10.23 9.60 14.16
CA SER A 4 -9.88 8.62 13.13
C SER A 4 -8.96 9.27 12.10
N ARG A 5 -7.79 8.65 11.86
CA ARG A 5 -6.88 9.05 10.78
C ARG A 5 -7.68 9.20 9.48
N TRP A 6 -7.19 10.02 8.56
CA TRP A 6 -7.82 10.17 7.26
C TRP A 6 -7.83 8.83 6.50
N LEU A 7 -9.00 8.19 6.52
CA LEU A 7 -9.28 6.86 5.97
C LEU A 7 -10.34 6.93 4.87
N ALA A 8 -10.60 8.14 4.37
CA ALA A 8 -11.62 8.35 3.37
C ALA A 8 -11.26 7.59 2.10
N ASN A 9 -12.29 7.01 1.47
CA ASN A 9 -12.22 6.66 0.06
C ASN A 9 -11.96 7.98 -0.67
N TRP A 10 -10.71 8.16 -1.09
CA TRP A 10 -10.28 9.30 -1.86
C TRP A 10 -10.76 9.01 -3.27
N GLU A 11 -11.79 9.71 -3.69
CA GLU A 11 -12.17 9.74 -5.10
C GLU A 11 -11.26 10.79 -5.72
N ASN A 12 -10.26 10.34 -6.48
CA ASN A 12 -9.28 11.22 -7.08
C ASN A 12 -9.99 12.13 -8.10
N PRO A 13 -10.21 13.42 -7.80
CA PRO A 13 -10.94 14.30 -8.69
C PRO A 13 -10.05 14.58 -9.89
N SER A 14 -10.45 14.10 -11.07
CA SER A 14 -9.76 14.51 -12.30
C SER A 14 -10.29 15.85 -12.78
N SER A 15 -9.41 16.64 -13.38
CA SER A 15 -9.79 17.84 -14.13
C SER A 15 -10.63 17.51 -15.38
N SER A 16 -10.67 16.24 -15.80
CA SER A 16 -11.39 15.74 -16.98
C SER A 16 -12.75 15.09 -16.66
N GLY A 17 -13.15 14.99 -15.39
CA GLY A 17 -14.40 14.34 -14.96
C GLY A 17 -14.36 12.80 -14.88
N GLU A 18 -13.31 12.15 -15.39
CA GLU A 18 -13.12 10.70 -15.24
C GLU A 18 -12.56 10.32 -13.86
N ALA A 19 -13.15 9.34 -13.19
CA ALA A 19 -12.67 8.87 -11.89
C ALA A 19 -11.29 8.21 -12.03
N LYS A 20 -10.27 8.71 -11.31
CA LYS A 20 -8.93 8.11 -11.30
C LYS A 20 -8.76 7.12 -10.15
N PRO A 21 -7.88 6.11 -10.28
CA PRO A 21 -7.52 5.24 -9.17
C PRO A 21 -6.94 6.02 -7.99
N ALA A 22 -7.22 5.53 -6.78
CA ALA A 22 -6.64 6.05 -5.55
C ALA A 22 -5.54 5.12 -5.05
N ILE A 23 -4.37 5.67 -4.69
CA ILE A 23 -3.23 4.88 -4.21
C ILE A 23 -2.99 5.20 -2.73
N TYR A 24 -2.77 4.15 -1.95
CA TYR A 24 -2.57 4.23 -0.52
C TYR A 24 -1.34 3.44 -0.09
N HIS A 25 -0.46 4.06 0.69
CA HIS A 25 0.54 3.32 1.45
C HIS A 25 -0.03 2.92 2.81
N CYS A 26 -0.26 1.63 2.98
CA CYS A 26 -0.84 1.02 4.16
C CYS A 26 0.22 0.36 5.05
N ILE A 27 0.13 0.57 6.35
CA ILE A 27 1.04 -0.01 7.35
C ILE A 27 0.23 -0.57 8.50
N SER A 28 0.55 -1.79 8.94
CA SER A 28 0.08 -2.32 10.23
C SER A 28 1.22 -3.03 10.95
N ARG A 29 1.15 -3.02 12.29
CA ARG A 29 2.17 -3.52 13.20
C ARG A 29 1.55 -4.46 14.21
N VAL A 30 2.31 -5.49 14.55
CA VAL A 30 1.93 -6.52 15.52
C VAL A 30 2.01 -5.97 16.93
N VAL A 31 1.06 -6.39 17.79
CA VAL A 31 0.98 -6.00 19.20
C VAL A 31 2.29 -6.27 19.95
N ASP A 32 2.62 -5.38 20.89
CA ASP A 32 3.88 -5.37 21.65
C ASP A 32 5.14 -5.34 20.78
N ARG A 33 4.99 -4.98 19.50
CA ARG A 33 6.05 -5.00 18.48
C ARG A 33 6.75 -6.34 18.34
N ARG A 34 6.09 -7.43 18.73
CA ARG A 34 6.66 -8.79 18.71
C ARG A 34 7.05 -9.20 17.29
N PHE A 35 8.19 -9.89 17.19
CA PHE A 35 8.67 -10.42 15.93
C PHE A 35 8.00 -11.76 15.66
N VAL A 36 6.83 -11.73 15.03
CA VAL A 36 6.00 -12.92 14.75
C VAL A 36 6.07 -13.38 13.30
N PHE A 37 6.61 -12.53 12.41
CA PHE A 37 6.72 -12.88 11.00
C PHE A 37 8.02 -13.65 10.75
N GLU A 38 7.97 -14.97 10.88
CA GLU A 38 9.01 -15.86 10.39
C GLU A 38 8.75 -16.24 8.92
N LYS A 39 9.53 -17.19 8.39
CA LYS A 39 9.44 -17.62 6.98
C LYS A 39 8.02 -18.07 6.61
N ARG A 40 7.38 -18.87 7.46
CA ARG A 40 6.04 -19.45 7.23
C ARG A 40 4.96 -18.37 7.24
N GLU A 41 5.02 -17.47 8.21
CA GLU A 41 4.05 -16.40 8.42
C GLU A 41 4.14 -15.36 7.30
N ARG A 42 5.35 -15.03 6.84
CA ARG A 42 5.53 -14.13 5.69
C ARG A 42 4.95 -14.74 4.40
N GLU A 43 5.14 -16.04 4.15
CA GLU A 43 4.52 -16.72 3.02
C GLU A 43 2.99 -16.77 3.13
N ALA A 44 2.47 -17.10 4.31
CA ALA A 44 1.02 -17.12 4.55
C ALA A 44 0.39 -15.73 4.36
N PHE A 45 1.04 -14.68 4.87
CA PHE A 45 0.58 -13.31 4.68
C PHE A 45 0.57 -12.91 3.21
N ARG A 46 1.67 -13.17 2.48
CA ARG A 46 1.76 -12.94 1.03
C ARG A 46 0.63 -13.67 0.30
N MET A 47 0.41 -14.94 0.61
CA MET A 47 -0.65 -15.75 -0.02
C MET A 47 -2.03 -15.12 0.21
N PHE A 48 -2.39 -14.79 1.45
CA PHE A 48 -3.69 -14.15 1.73
C PHE A 48 -3.83 -12.78 1.07
N MET A 49 -2.76 -11.98 1.04
CA MET A 49 -2.75 -10.69 0.34
C MET A 49 -3.06 -10.87 -1.15
N ARG A 50 -2.44 -11.86 -1.82
CA ARG A 50 -2.71 -12.16 -3.23
C ARG A 50 -4.09 -12.74 -3.47
N MET A 51 -4.62 -13.54 -2.55
CA MET A 51 -6.00 -14.02 -2.61
C MET A 51 -7.00 -12.85 -2.57
N TYR A 52 -6.81 -11.92 -1.64
CA TYR A 52 -7.69 -10.74 -1.53
C TYR A 52 -7.48 -9.73 -2.67
N GLU A 53 -6.27 -9.63 -3.23
CA GLU A 53 -6.02 -8.83 -4.44
C GLU A 53 -6.85 -9.36 -5.62
N ASN A 54 -6.91 -10.69 -5.77
CA ASN A 54 -7.70 -11.31 -6.83
C ASN A 54 -9.21 -11.23 -6.58
N PHE A 55 -9.66 -11.17 -5.32
CA PHE A 55 -11.08 -11.06 -4.99
C PHE A 55 -11.60 -9.60 -5.07
N SER A 56 -10.86 -8.63 -4.54
CA SER A 56 -11.42 -7.30 -4.28
C SER A 56 -11.40 -6.36 -5.47
N GLY A 57 -10.60 -6.66 -6.50
CA GLY A 57 -10.31 -5.72 -7.59
C GLY A 57 -9.33 -4.60 -7.22
N CYS A 58 -8.87 -4.54 -5.96
CA CYS A 58 -7.73 -3.70 -5.57
C CYS A 58 -6.45 -4.29 -6.16
N ARG A 59 -5.44 -3.46 -6.41
CA ARG A 59 -4.17 -3.86 -7.03
C ARG A 59 -3.02 -3.56 -6.08
N VAL A 60 -2.19 -4.56 -5.77
CA VAL A 60 -1.02 -4.40 -4.91
C VAL A 60 0.16 -3.96 -5.78
N LEU A 61 0.49 -2.67 -5.72
CA LEU A 61 1.57 -2.08 -6.51
C LEU A 61 2.95 -2.46 -5.96
N SER A 62 3.13 -2.34 -4.65
CA SER A 62 4.34 -2.77 -3.94
C SER A 62 3.96 -3.29 -2.55
N TYR A 63 4.77 -4.17 -1.96
CA TYR A 63 4.61 -4.58 -0.57
C TYR A 63 5.96 -4.97 0.03
N CYS A 64 6.02 -5.02 1.36
CA CYS A 64 7.12 -5.62 2.10
C CYS A 64 6.62 -6.12 3.46
N VAL A 65 6.84 -7.39 3.77
CA VAL A 65 6.53 -7.98 5.09
C VAL A 65 7.82 -8.03 5.92
N MET A 66 7.89 -7.24 6.98
CA MET A 66 9.02 -7.20 7.93
C MET A 66 8.77 -8.19 9.09
N SER A 67 9.66 -8.23 10.09
CA SER A 67 9.54 -9.18 11.22
C SER A 67 8.36 -8.90 12.17
N ASN A 68 7.86 -7.66 12.24
CA ASN A 68 6.74 -7.28 13.13
C ASN A 68 5.73 -6.29 12.54
N HIS A 69 5.88 -5.93 11.27
CA HIS A 69 4.98 -5.04 10.56
C HIS A 69 5.07 -5.31 9.07
N PHE A 70 4.15 -4.76 8.31
CA PHE A 70 4.20 -4.82 6.85
C PHE A 70 3.85 -3.47 6.25
N HIS A 71 4.21 -3.32 4.98
CA HIS A 71 3.90 -2.20 4.12
C HIS A 71 3.19 -2.72 2.86
N ILE A 72 2.12 -2.07 2.43
CA ILE A 72 1.42 -2.35 1.17
C ILE A 72 1.14 -1.02 0.48
N LEU A 73 1.60 -0.83 -0.75
CA LEU A 73 1.13 0.22 -1.65
C LEU A 73 -0.05 -0.35 -2.45
N LEU A 74 -1.26 0.03 -2.06
CA LEU A 74 -2.50 -0.49 -2.61
C LEU A 74 -3.16 0.56 -3.51
N GLU A 75 -3.47 0.18 -4.73
CA GLU A 75 -4.30 0.96 -5.63
C GLU A 75 -5.74 0.44 -5.59
N VAL A 76 -6.68 1.36 -5.48
CA VAL A 76 -8.12 1.13 -5.51
C VAL A 76 -8.65 1.77 -6.80
N PRO A 77 -8.94 0.96 -7.84
CA PRO A 77 -9.55 1.46 -9.06
C PRO A 77 -10.96 1.98 -8.80
N PRO A 78 -11.44 2.96 -9.57
CA PRO A 78 -12.83 3.41 -9.49
C PRO A 78 -13.79 2.25 -9.77
N THR A 79 -14.95 2.28 -9.14
CA THR A 79 -16.01 1.31 -9.40
C THR A 79 -16.65 1.64 -10.75
N SER A 80 -16.75 0.64 -11.63
CA SER A 80 -17.47 0.80 -12.90
C SER A 80 -18.95 1.05 -12.66
N ALA A 81 -19.52 2.06 -13.33
CA ALA A 81 -20.95 2.34 -13.29
C ALA A 81 -21.80 1.16 -13.83
N ALA A 82 -21.23 0.35 -14.74
CA ALA A 82 -21.88 -0.84 -15.29
C ALA A 82 -21.89 -2.04 -14.33
N GLY A 83 -21.21 -1.94 -13.18
CA GLY A 83 -21.06 -3.05 -12.25
C GLY A 83 -20.12 -4.15 -12.76
N LEU A 84 -20.21 -5.33 -12.15
CA LEU A 84 -19.45 -6.52 -12.55
C LEU A 84 -20.33 -7.45 -13.39
N SER A 85 -19.73 -8.13 -14.36
CA SER A 85 -20.38 -9.27 -15.00
C SER A 85 -20.45 -10.47 -14.05
N ASP A 86 -21.38 -11.38 -14.29
CA ASP A 86 -21.53 -12.62 -13.52
C ASP A 86 -20.22 -13.44 -13.57
N ASP A 87 -19.58 -13.51 -14.74
CA ASP A 87 -18.31 -14.24 -14.93
C ASP A 87 -17.15 -13.64 -14.12
N GLU A 88 -16.99 -12.32 -14.12
CA GLU A 88 -15.93 -11.67 -13.35
C GLU A 88 -16.21 -11.79 -11.84
N LEU A 89 -17.48 -11.70 -11.40
CA LEU A 89 -17.86 -11.96 -10.03
C LEU A 89 -17.46 -13.38 -9.60
N LEU A 90 -17.86 -14.41 -10.36
CA LEU A 90 -17.56 -15.80 -10.04
C LEU A 90 -16.04 -16.08 -10.03
N LYS A 91 -15.30 -15.51 -10.98
CA LYS A 91 -13.84 -15.58 -11.01
C LYS A 91 -13.23 -14.96 -9.75
N ARG A 92 -13.70 -13.79 -9.32
CA ARG A 92 -13.24 -13.15 -8.07
C ARG A 92 -13.58 -13.99 -6.84
N LEU A 93 -14.77 -14.60 -6.79
CA LEU A 93 -15.18 -15.47 -5.68
C LEU A 93 -14.27 -16.70 -5.54
N SER A 94 -13.85 -17.31 -6.65
CA SER A 94 -12.93 -18.46 -6.63
C SER A 94 -11.57 -18.18 -5.98
N ALA A 95 -11.20 -16.91 -5.81
CA ALA A 95 -9.94 -16.55 -5.15
C ALA A 95 -9.97 -16.78 -3.63
N ILE A 96 -11.15 -16.84 -3.00
CA ILE A 96 -11.27 -16.96 -1.54
C ILE A 96 -12.33 -17.97 -1.08
N TYR A 97 -13.21 -18.43 -1.96
CA TYR A 97 -14.25 -19.43 -1.67
C TYR A 97 -13.95 -20.78 -2.32
N SER A 98 -14.53 -21.86 -1.79
CA SER A 98 -14.41 -23.19 -2.36
C SER A 98 -15.12 -23.30 -3.72
N GLN A 99 -14.68 -24.22 -4.56
CA GLN A 99 -15.31 -24.49 -5.86
C GLN A 99 -16.81 -24.82 -5.71
N ALA A 100 -17.17 -25.62 -4.70
CA ALA A 100 -18.55 -25.96 -4.41
C ALA A 100 -19.40 -24.71 -4.10
N PHE A 101 -18.89 -23.81 -3.26
CA PHE A 101 -19.59 -22.56 -2.94
C PHE A 101 -19.79 -21.69 -4.20
N VAL A 102 -18.75 -21.53 -5.02
CA VAL A 102 -18.84 -20.74 -6.26
C VAL A 102 -19.81 -21.37 -7.25
N ALA A 103 -19.86 -22.71 -7.35
CA ALA A 103 -20.79 -23.42 -8.21
C ALA A 103 -22.26 -23.19 -7.80
N GLU A 104 -22.55 -23.13 -6.49
CA GLU A 104 -23.90 -22.81 -5.99
C GLU A 104 -24.29 -21.37 -6.35
N ILE A 105 -23.41 -20.39 -6.17
CA ILE A 105 -23.69 -19.01 -6.60
C ILE A 105 -23.90 -18.91 -8.12
N ALA A 106 -23.14 -19.68 -8.91
CA ALA A 106 -23.31 -19.74 -10.35
C ALA A 106 -24.66 -20.36 -10.77
N LYS A 107 -25.17 -21.35 -10.02
CA LYS A 107 -26.52 -21.89 -10.23
C LYS A 107 -27.59 -20.84 -9.88
N GLU A 108 -27.43 -20.17 -8.73
CA GLU A 108 -28.34 -19.12 -8.26
C GLU A 108 -28.46 -17.97 -9.27
N LEU A 109 -27.33 -17.47 -9.79
CA LEU A 109 -27.29 -16.43 -10.83
C LEU A 109 -27.97 -16.89 -12.13
N ARG A 110 -27.68 -18.11 -12.59
CA ARG A 110 -28.30 -18.65 -13.81
C ARG A 110 -29.82 -18.75 -13.67
N GLN A 111 -30.31 -19.16 -12.50
CA GLN A 111 -31.75 -19.23 -12.23
C GLN A 111 -32.37 -17.83 -12.22
N ALA A 112 -31.79 -16.87 -11.49
CA ALA A 112 -32.28 -15.50 -11.43
C ALA A 112 -32.31 -14.81 -12.81
N ARG A 113 -31.34 -15.11 -13.69
CA ARG A 113 -31.30 -14.64 -15.09
C ARG A 113 -32.41 -15.25 -15.94
N ARG A 114 -32.73 -16.54 -15.76
CA ARG A 114 -33.85 -17.20 -16.45
C ARG A 114 -35.19 -16.60 -16.02
N ASP A 115 -35.34 -16.34 -14.73
CA ASP A 115 -36.55 -15.77 -14.13
C ASP A 115 -36.66 -14.26 -14.36
N LYS A 116 -35.65 -13.64 -15.00
CA LYS A 116 -35.58 -12.20 -15.31
C LYS A 116 -35.76 -11.30 -14.08
N THR A 117 -35.33 -11.76 -12.91
CA THR A 117 -35.47 -11.04 -11.63
C THR A 117 -34.27 -10.13 -11.38
N GLN A 118 -34.26 -8.95 -12.04
CA GLN A 118 -33.15 -7.98 -11.96
C GLN A 118 -32.80 -7.54 -10.53
N LYS A 119 -33.82 -7.39 -9.66
CA LYS A 119 -33.63 -7.08 -8.25
C LYS A 119 -32.82 -8.17 -7.54
N TYR A 120 -33.20 -9.43 -7.72
CA TYR A 120 -32.52 -10.56 -7.08
C TYR A 120 -31.09 -10.76 -7.60
N ILE A 121 -30.87 -10.57 -8.90
CA ILE A 121 -29.51 -10.54 -9.46
C ILE A 121 -28.66 -9.46 -8.75
N SER A 122 -29.22 -8.27 -8.56
CA SER A 122 -28.53 -7.17 -7.90
C SER A 122 -28.22 -7.49 -6.43
N GLU A 123 -29.16 -8.11 -5.72
CA GLU A 123 -28.96 -8.59 -4.34
C GLU A 123 -27.86 -9.65 -4.27
N ILE A 124 -27.85 -10.62 -5.19
CA ILE A 124 -26.79 -11.64 -5.28
C ILE A 124 -25.41 -10.99 -5.42
N HIS A 125 -25.28 -10.02 -6.34
CA HIS A 125 -24.03 -9.27 -6.53
C HIS A 125 -23.64 -8.51 -5.26
N GLN A 126 -24.58 -7.77 -4.65
CA GLN A 126 -24.34 -6.95 -3.47
C GLN A 126 -23.86 -7.74 -2.25
N ARG A 127 -24.23 -9.02 -2.11
CA ARG A 127 -23.70 -9.92 -1.05
C ARG A 127 -22.17 -9.97 -1.03
N PHE A 128 -21.51 -9.70 -2.16
CA PHE A 128 -20.06 -9.83 -2.31
C PHE A 128 -19.36 -8.52 -2.70
N THR A 129 -19.99 -7.69 -3.54
CA THR A 129 -19.34 -6.51 -4.13
C THR A 129 -19.08 -5.39 -3.14
N TYR A 130 -19.76 -5.35 -1.98
CA TYR A 130 -19.49 -4.36 -0.93
C TYR A 130 -18.04 -4.39 -0.41
N ARG A 131 -17.34 -5.54 -0.55
CA ARG A 131 -15.93 -5.71 -0.17
C ARG A 131 -14.94 -5.44 -1.30
N MET A 132 -15.44 -5.11 -2.49
CA MET A 132 -14.62 -4.84 -3.67
C MET A 132 -14.38 -3.34 -3.81
N HIS A 133 -13.27 -2.96 -4.45
CA HIS A 133 -12.91 -1.56 -4.71
C HIS A 133 -12.92 -0.68 -3.44
N ASN A 134 -12.57 -1.26 -2.29
CA ASN A 134 -12.61 -0.58 -1.00
C ASN A 134 -11.37 -0.92 -0.17
N LEU A 135 -10.61 0.11 0.20
CA LEU A 135 -9.39 -0.02 0.99
C LEU A 135 -9.66 -0.67 2.36
N SER A 136 -10.69 -0.19 3.06
CA SER A 136 -10.99 -0.64 4.42
C SER A 136 -11.41 -2.11 4.44
N GLU A 137 -12.23 -2.54 3.49
CA GLU A 137 -12.66 -3.93 3.39
C GLU A 137 -11.53 -4.87 2.96
N PHE A 138 -10.67 -4.46 2.01
CA PHE A 138 -9.48 -5.23 1.64
C PHE A 138 -8.58 -5.46 2.86
N MET A 139 -8.22 -4.39 3.57
CA MET A 139 -7.32 -4.47 4.72
C MET A 139 -7.95 -5.25 5.87
N LYS A 140 -9.24 -5.01 6.18
CA LYS A 140 -9.97 -5.74 7.22
C LYS A 140 -9.99 -7.24 6.92
N ALA A 141 -10.32 -7.63 5.69
CA ALA A 141 -10.41 -9.03 5.31
C ALA A 141 -9.04 -9.73 5.37
N LEU A 142 -7.98 -9.10 4.85
CA LEU A 142 -6.61 -9.60 4.93
C LEU A 142 -6.15 -9.79 6.38
N LEU A 143 -6.29 -8.75 7.21
CA LEU A 143 -5.83 -8.76 8.59
C LEU A 143 -6.58 -9.79 9.44
N ILE A 144 -7.90 -9.90 9.29
CA ILE A 144 -8.72 -10.91 10.00
C ILE A 144 -8.34 -12.32 9.55
N ARG A 145 -8.18 -12.53 8.24
CA ARG A 145 -7.81 -13.85 7.70
C ARG A 145 -6.46 -14.31 8.25
N PHE A 146 -5.48 -13.41 8.25
CA PHE A 146 -4.16 -13.70 8.80
C PHE A 146 -4.21 -13.94 10.31
N THR A 147 -4.90 -13.10 11.10
CA THR A 147 -5.03 -13.31 12.55
C THR A 147 -5.66 -14.66 12.87
N ARG A 148 -6.77 -15.04 12.20
CA ARG A 148 -7.42 -16.34 12.43
C ARG A 148 -6.50 -17.51 12.11
N TRP A 149 -5.76 -17.43 11.00
CA TRP A 149 -4.79 -18.45 10.63
C TRP A 149 -3.63 -18.52 11.62
N PHE A 150 -3.07 -17.37 12.01
CA PHE A 150 -1.94 -17.27 12.94
C PHE A 150 -2.31 -17.83 14.31
N ASN A 151 -3.45 -17.39 14.86
CA ASN A 151 -3.99 -17.83 16.15
C ASN A 151 -4.19 -19.35 16.18
N ARG A 152 -4.83 -19.91 15.14
CA ARG A 152 -5.00 -21.37 15.03
C ARG A 152 -3.68 -22.11 14.91
N THR A 153 -2.71 -21.56 14.18
CA THR A 153 -1.41 -22.20 13.95
C THR A 153 -0.54 -22.22 15.20
N HIS A 154 -0.70 -21.23 16.09
CA HIS A 154 0.11 -21.06 17.30
C HIS A 154 -0.69 -21.31 18.59
N SER A 155 -1.85 -21.96 18.50
CA SER A 155 -2.75 -22.20 19.64
C SER A 155 -3.01 -20.94 20.50
N ARG A 156 -3.11 -19.78 19.85
CA ARG A 156 -3.30 -18.46 20.47
C ARG A 156 -4.75 -17.98 20.27
N THR A 157 -5.22 -17.12 21.16
CA THR A 157 -6.46 -16.34 21.00
C THR A 157 -6.16 -14.83 21.08
N GLY A 158 -7.16 -13.99 20.78
CA GLY A 158 -7.04 -12.54 20.92
C GLY A 158 -6.50 -11.79 19.69
N THR A 159 -6.18 -10.51 19.89
CA THR A 159 -5.74 -9.59 18.84
C THR A 159 -4.28 -9.84 18.44
N LEU A 160 -3.95 -9.56 17.18
CA LEU A 160 -2.57 -9.64 16.66
C LEU A 160 -1.99 -8.26 16.32
N TRP A 161 -2.84 -7.27 16.06
CA TRP A 161 -2.45 -5.95 15.56
C TRP A 161 -2.60 -4.89 16.66
N GLU A 162 -1.65 -3.95 16.75
CA GLU A 162 -1.66 -2.86 17.76
C GLU A 162 -2.91 -1.98 17.64
N GLU A 163 -3.25 -1.60 16.41
CA GLU A 163 -4.35 -0.71 16.10
C GLU A 163 -4.87 -1.01 14.69
N ARG A 164 -5.90 -0.27 14.28
CA ARG A 164 -6.30 -0.25 12.87
C ARG A 164 -5.11 0.18 12.00
N PHE A 165 -5.01 -0.37 10.79
CA PHE A 165 -3.95 0.02 9.85
C PHE A 165 -3.91 1.54 9.63
N LYS A 166 -2.70 2.04 9.39
CA LYS A 166 -2.40 3.40 8.94
C LYS A 166 -2.45 3.45 7.42
N SER A 167 -2.85 4.58 6.84
CA SER A 167 -2.75 4.84 5.41
C SER A 167 -2.26 6.26 5.12
N VAL A 168 -1.47 6.40 4.06
CA VAL A 168 -1.09 7.68 3.44
C VAL A 168 -1.63 7.65 2.01
N ILE A 169 -2.37 8.67 1.59
CA ILE A 169 -2.79 8.84 0.19
C ILE A 169 -1.56 9.24 -0.63
N VAL A 170 -1.36 8.58 -1.77
CA VAL A 170 -0.18 8.74 -2.62
C VAL A 170 -0.66 9.12 -4.02
N GLU A 171 -0.09 10.18 -4.59
CA GLU A 171 -0.33 10.52 -6.00
C GLU A 171 0.29 9.45 -6.93
N SER A 172 -0.34 9.19 -8.07
CA SER A 172 0.26 8.38 -9.13
C SER A 172 1.53 9.05 -9.70
N GLY A 173 2.32 8.30 -10.48
CA GLY A 173 3.59 8.79 -11.01
C GLY A 173 4.67 8.91 -9.93
N THR A 174 5.17 10.13 -9.69
CA THR A 174 6.41 10.35 -8.91
C THR A 174 6.32 9.88 -7.48
N ALA A 175 5.20 10.18 -6.81
CA ALA A 175 5.02 9.75 -5.43
C ALA A 175 4.86 8.22 -5.33
N ALA A 176 4.06 7.61 -6.21
CA ALA A 176 3.86 6.16 -6.24
C ALA A 176 5.16 5.37 -6.45
N ARG A 177 5.96 5.71 -7.48
CA ARG A 177 7.24 4.99 -7.73
C ARG A 177 8.27 5.19 -6.62
N THR A 178 8.33 6.39 -6.05
CA THR A 178 9.23 6.70 -4.92
C THR A 178 8.80 5.92 -3.67
N MET A 179 7.49 5.83 -3.41
CA MET A 179 6.93 5.07 -2.29
C MET A 179 7.16 3.56 -2.48
N ALA A 180 6.99 3.03 -3.68
CA ALA A 180 7.27 1.64 -3.99
C ALA A 180 8.75 1.31 -3.70
N ALA A 181 9.69 2.11 -4.21
CA ALA A 181 11.12 1.91 -3.97
C ALA A 181 11.48 2.02 -2.48
N TYR A 182 10.86 2.97 -1.77
CA TYR A 182 10.97 3.05 -0.32
C TYR A 182 10.50 1.75 0.35
N ILE A 183 9.36 1.20 -0.05
CA ILE A 183 8.81 -0.02 0.53
C ILE A 183 9.77 -1.20 0.32
N ASP A 184 10.24 -1.40 -0.91
CA ASP A 184 11.14 -2.51 -1.27
C ASP A 184 12.54 -2.40 -0.65
N LEU A 185 12.97 -1.19 -0.27
CA LEU A 185 14.22 -0.95 0.46
C LEU A 185 14.12 -1.17 1.98
N ASN A 186 12.94 -1.45 2.56
CA ASN A 186 12.82 -1.71 4.00
C ASN A 186 13.76 -2.81 4.52
N PRO A 187 13.89 -3.98 3.86
CA PRO A 187 14.78 -5.05 4.29
C PRO A 187 16.25 -4.62 4.32
N VAL A 188 16.67 -3.83 3.33
CA VAL A 188 18.02 -3.24 3.26
C VAL A 188 18.23 -2.24 4.40
N ARG A 189 17.28 -1.35 4.64
CA ARG A 189 17.34 -0.38 5.76
C ARG A 189 17.38 -1.05 7.13
N ALA A 190 16.76 -2.22 7.25
CA ALA A 190 16.78 -3.01 8.48
C ALA A 190 18.03 -3.90 8.62
N GLY A 191 18.95 -3.88 7.65
CA GLY A 191 20.15 -4.72 7.65
C GLY A 191 19.87 -6.22 7.44
N MET A 192 18.69 -6.58 6.93
CA MET A 192 18.30 -7.98 6.72
C MET A 192 18.94 -8.59 5.46
N VAL A 193 19.15 -7.78 4.43
CA VAL A 193 19.78 -8.14 3.15
C VAL A 193 20.60 -6.96 2.62
N LYS A 194 21.54 -7.22 1.70
CA LYS A 194 22.33 -6.16 1.07
C LYS A 194 21.70 -5.67 -0.23
N ASP A 195 21.05 -6.57 -0.96
CA ASP A 195 20.31 -6.29 -2.19
C ASP A 195 18.81 -6.54 -1.96
N PRO A 196 17.90 -5.60 -2.29
CA PRO A 196 16.47 -5.81 -2.13
C PRO A 196 15.92 -7.00 -2.94
N ALA A 197 16.63 -7.46 -3.99
CA ALA A 197 16.28 -8.66 -4.76
C ALA A 197 16.40 -9.96 -3.93
N GLU A 198 17.22 -9.96 -2.89
CA GLU A 198 17.43 -11.13 -2.01
C GLU A 198 16.25 -11.33 -1.03
N TYR A 199 15.41 -10.32 -0.85
CA TYR A 199 14.29 -10.38 0.10
C TYR A 199 12.98 -10.79 -0.56
N ARG A 200 12.71 -12.10 -0.57
CA ARG A 200 11.53 -12.70 -1.21
C ARG A 200 10.16 -12.10 -0.82
N TRP A 201 10.03 -11.55 0.39
CA TRP A 201 8.76 -11.02 0.91
C TRP A 201 8.59 -9.52 0.71
N SER A 202 9.21 -8.99 -0.35
CA SER A 202 8.92 -7.70 -0.95
C SER A 202 8.49 -7.85 -2.40
N SER A 203 7.84 -6.83 -2.96
CA SER A 203 7.43 -6.85 -4.37
C SER A 203 8.63 -6.98 -5.30
N TYR A 204 9.72 -6.25 -5.04
CA TYR A 204 10.90 -6.33 -5.88
C TYR A 204 11.59 -7.69 -5.79
N GLY A 205 11.75 -8.26 -4.59
CA GLY A 205 12.29 -9.61 -4.43
C GLY A 205 11.41 -10.69 -5.08
N GLU A 206 10.08 -10.58 -4.97
CA GLU A 206 9.14 -11.47 -5.67
C GLU A 206 9.22 -11.32 -7.20
N ALA A 207 9.45 -10.10 -7.70
CA ALA A 207 9.54 -9.82 -9.13
C ALA A 207 10.83 -10.35 -9.78
N ILE A 208 11.95 -10.34 -9.05
CA ILE A 208 13.25 -10.84 -9.51
C ILE A 208 13.40 -12.35 -9.27
N GLY A 209 13.14 -12.82 -8.05
CA GLY A 209 13.43 -14.18 -7.61
C GLY A 209 12.34 -15.22 -7.96
N GLY A 210 11.63 -15.04 -9.08
CA GLY A 210 10.53 -15.92 -9.49
C GLY A 210 10.89 -17.41 -9.36
N GLY A 211 10.03 -18.19 -8.72
CA GLY A 211 10.27 -19.62 -8.45
C GLY A 211 8.98 -20.42 -8.42
N ALA A 212 9.05 -21.73 -8.13
CA ALA A 212 7.97 -22.71 -8.31
C ALA A 212 6.59 -22.39 -7.67
N LYS A 213 6.50 -21.43 -6.73
CA LYS A 213 5.26 -20.99 -6.07
C LYS A 213 4.88 -19.52 -6.33
N GLY A 214 5.45 -18.90 -7.37
CA GLY A 214 5.15 -17.55 -7.81
C GLY A 214 6.04 -17.13 -8.98
N ASN A 215 5.44 -16.90 -10.14
CA ASN A 215 6.14 -16.49 -11.36
C ASN A 215 6.50 -14.98 -11.39
N GLY A 216 6.38 -14.26 -10.26
CA GLY A 216 6.61 -12.82 -10.15
C GLY A 216 5.65 -11.93 -10.95
N LYS A 217 4.68 -12.49 -11.69
CA LYS A 217 3.86 -11.73 -12.67
C LYS A 217 3.04 -10.61 -12.02
N LYS A 218 2.42 -10.88 -10.87
CA LYS A 218 1.64 -9.88 -10.12
C LYS A 218 2.52 -8.77 -9.54
N ALA A 219 3.69 -9.13 -8.99
CA ALA A 219 4.63 -8.15 -8.49
C ALA A 219 5.17 -7.24 -9.60
N ARG A 220 5.52 -7.82 -10.77
CA ARG A 220 5.92 -7.07 -11.96
C ARG A 220 4.82 -6.12 -12.45
N ALA A 221 3.59 -6.61 -12.56
CA ALA A 221 2.43 -5.79 -12.93
C ALA A 221 2.22 -4.61 -11.97
N GLY A 222 2.35 -4.85 -10.66
CA GLY A 222 2.21 -3.83 -9.64
C GLY A 222 3.29 -2.75 -9.73
N LEU A 223 4.55 -3.15 -9.89
CA LEU A 223 5.68 -2.22 -10.02
C LEU A 223 5.61 -1.40 -11.32
N MET A 224 5.19 -1.99 -12.42
CA MET A 224 4.95 -1.25 -13.67
C MET A 224 3.87 -0.19 -13.51
N ARG A 225 2.75 -0.53 -12.86
CA ARG A 225 1.69 0.44 -12.55
C ARG A 225 2.18 1.55 -11.62
N ALA A 226 3.04 1.25 -10.65
CA ALA A 226 3.64 2.28 -9.80
C ALA A 226 4.52 3.26 -10.61
N TYR A 227 5.17 2.79 -11.68
CA TYR A 227 6.10 3.57 -12.48
C TYR A 227 5.44 4.41 -13.57
N PHE A 228 4.53 3.79 -14.33
CA PHE A 228 3.87 4.38 -15.50
C PHE A 228 2.42 4.80 -15.25
N SER A 229 1.92 4.64 -14.03
CA SER A 229 0.53 4.94 -13.66
C SER A 229 -0.50 4.07 -14.42
N ASP A 230 -1.70 4.60 -14.61
CA ASP A 230 -2.83 4.04 -15.35
C ASP A 230 -2.59 3.86 -16.85
N GLN A 231 -1.52 4.42 -17.40
CA GLN A 231 -1.17 4.38 -18.83
C GLN A 231 -0.69 3.01 -19.32
N THR A 232 -0.62 1.99 -18.46
CA THR A 232 -0.03 0.69 -18.81
C THR A 232 -1.04 -0.36 -19.25
N THR A 233 -0.78 -0.89 -20.45
CA THR A 233 -1.18 -2.22 -20.91
C THR A 233 -0.54 -3.32 -20.04
N ALA A 234 -1.02 -4.56 -20.18
CA ALA A 234 -0.54 -5.70 -19.40
C ALA A 234 1.00 -5.83 -19.46
N PRO A 235 1.66 -6.32 -18.38
CA PRO A 235 3.11 -6.44 -18.34
C PRO A 235 3.61 -7.36 -19.47
N ASP A 236 4.26 -6.78 -20.48
CA ASP A 236 5.10 -7.54 -21.42
C ASP A 236 6.53 -7.70 -20.86
N ALA A 237 7.30 -8.60 -21.48
CA ALA A 237 8.64 -8.93 -21.02
C ALA A 237 9.66 -7.81 -21.27
N GLU A 238 9.42 -6.96 -22.26
CA GLU A 238 10.33 -5.89 -22.68
C GLU A 238 10.23 -4.69 -21.74
N ASN A 239 9.01 -4.24 -21.47
CA ASN A 239 8.67 -3.24 -20.46
C ASN A 239 9.21 -3.61 -19.08
N TRP A 240 9.26 -4.92 -18.73
CA TRP A 240 9.80 -5.33 -17.43
C TRP A 240 11.30 -5.11 -17.31
N ARG A 241 12.07 -5.41 -18.37
CA ARG A 241 13.54 -5.24 -18.31
C ARG A 241 13.91 -3.78 -18.10
N GLU A 242 13.27 -2.89 -18.84
CA GLU A 242 13.49 -1.45 -18.71
C GLU A 242 13.07 -0.96 -17.32
N ILE A 243 11.86 -1.31 -16.86
CA ILE A 243 11.39 -0.92 -15.53
C ILE A 243 12.29 -1.46 -14.44
N SER A 244 12.72 -2.72 -14.52
CA SER A 244 13.63 -3.30 -13.54
C SER A 244 14.95 -2.53 -13.49
N ARG A 245 15.48 -2.06 -14.63
CA ARG A 245 16.70 -1.24 -14.70
C ARG A 245 16.49 0.13 -14.05
N LEU A 246 15.43 0.84 -14.41
CA LEU A 246 15.10 2.16 -13.86
C LEU A 246 14.85 2.07 -12.35
N TYR A 247 14.14 1.02 -11.90
CA TYR A 247 13.84 0.78 -10.50
C TYR A 247 15.11 0.48 -9.67
N ARG A 248 16.04 -0.33 -10.20
CA ARG A 248 17.36 -0.55 -9.55
C ARG A 248 18.16 0.75 -9.42
N ARG A 249 18.17 1.59 -10.46
CA ARG A 249 18.82 2.90 -10.44
C ARG A 249 18.20 3.80 -9.36
N LEU A 250 16.87 3.87 -9.29
CA LEU A 250 16.16 4.66 -8.26
C LEU A 250 16.50 4.21 -6.83
N MET A 251 16.70 2.91 -6.61
CA MET A 251 17.13 2.37 -5.32
C MET A 251 18.64 2.52 -5.06
N GLY A 252 19.40 3.04 -6.03
CA GLY A 252 20.86 3.09 -6.01
C GLY A 252 21.51 1.76 -5.74
N ILE A 253 21.05 0.74 -6.47
CA ILE A 253 21.67 -0.58 -6.53
C ILE A 253 22.44 -0.66 -7.83
N SER A 254 23.70 -1.08 -7.78
CA SER A 254 24.56 -1.23 -8.96
C SER A 254 23.87 -2.12 -10.02
N LEU A 255 23.84 -1.63 -11.27
CA LEU A 255 23.40 -2.36 -12.45
C LEU A 255 24.55 -3.25 -12.91
N GLY A 256 24.88 -4.30 -12.15
CA GLY A 256 26.14 -5.04 -12.38
C GLY A 256 26.31 -5.59 -13.81
N LYS A 257 27.48 -5.30 -14.42
CA LYS A 257 28.44 -6.18 -15.15
C LYS A 257 29.53 -5.28 -15.77
N ASN A 258 30.85 -5.44 -15.56
CA ASN A 258 31.73 -6.58 -15.77
C ASN A 258 32.87 -6.65 -14.74
N ALA A 259 33.53 -7.82 -14.65
CA ALA A 259 34.78 -8.01 -13.92
C ALA A 259 35.92 -7.14 -14.51
N GLY A 260 36.03 -5.90 -14.06
CA GLY A 260 37.19 -5.04 -14.25
C GLY A 260 37.83 -4.77 -12.90
N ARG A 261 39.05 -5.25 -12.68
CA ARG A 261 39.86 -4.97 -11.49
C ARG A 261 40.13 -3.46 -11.43
N ALA A 262 39.56 -2.76 -10.46
CA ALA A 262 40.00 -1.42 -10.07
C ALA A 262 40.62 -1.47 -8.66
N THR A 263 41.88 -1.05 -8.56
CA THR A 263 42.68 -1.07 -7.34
C THR A 263 42.33 0.14 -6.46
N LEU A 264 41.68 -0.08 -5.32
CA LEU A 264 41.33 0.97 -4.36
C LEU A 264 42.53 1.32 -3.46
N LYS A 265 42.94 2.60 -3.45
CA LYS A 265 43.83 3.16 -2.42
C LYS A 265 43.06 3.28 -1.10
N LYS A 266 43.60 2.66 -0.04
CA LYS A 266 43.02 2.65 1.32
C LYS A 266 42.86 4.06 1.88
N THR A 267 41.64 4.40 2.30
CA THR A 267 41.37 5.44 3.31
C THR A 267 40.45 4.84 4.39
N ASN A 268 40.71 5.18 5.66
CA ASN A 268 40.08 4.61 6.84
C ASN A 268 38.63 5.09 7.05
N LYS A 269 37.72 4.66 6.17
CA LYS A 269 36.26 4.72 6.39
C LYS A 269 35.63 3.47 5.78
N CYS A 270 34.72 2.83 6.51
CA CYS A 270 33.99 1.65 6.03
C CYS A 270 32.98 2.07 4.95
N ILE A 271 33.47 2.19 3.72
CA ILE A 271 32.71 2.49 2.50
C ILE A 271 32.29 1.13 1.93
N THR A 272 30.98 0.88 1.81
CA THR A 272 30.54 -0.37 1.17
C THR A 272 30.87 -0.31 -0.32
N LYS A 273 31.08 -1.46 -0.98
CA LYS A 273 31.43 -1.53 -2.42
C LYS A 273 30.48 -0.70 -3.32
N ASN A 274 29.21 -0.57 -2.92
CA ASN A 274 28.20 0.21 -3.62
C ASN A 274 28.41 1.73 -3.48
N ASP A 275 29.01 2.20 -2.38
CA ASP A 275 29.28 3.62 -2.15
C ASP A 275 30.50 4.12 -2.96
N ALA A 276 31.45 3.23 -3.29
CA ALA A 276 32.65 3.56 -4.06
C ALA A 276 32.38 3.72 -5.56
N GLU A 277 31.55 2.86 -6.18
CA GLU A 277 31.19 2.96 -7.61
C GLU A 277 30.22 4.13 -7.90
N LEU A 278 29.36 4.50 -6.94
CA LEU A 278 28.47 5.68 -7.04
C LEU A 278 29.24 7.01 -7.09
N LEU A 279 30.52 7.02 -6.66
CA LEU A 279 31.41 8.17 -6.75
C LEU A 279 32.10 8.30 -8.12
N GLU A 280 32.18 7.21 -8.91
CA GLU A 280 32.84 7.20 -10.23
C GLU A 280 31.93 7.67 -11.37
N THR A 281 30.60 7.73 -11.16
CA THR A 281 29.61 8.12 -12.19
C THR A 281 29.37 9.64 -12.29
N LYS A 282 30.41 10.46 -12.08
CA LYS A 282 30.36 11.94 -12.04
C LYS A 282 30.26 12.65 -13.41
N GLY A 283 29.77 11.98 -14.46
CA GLY A 283 29.88 12.48 -15.84
C GLY A 283 28.77 13.39 -16.35
N ASN A 284 27.55 13.37 -15.79
CA ASN A 284 26.39 14.01 -16.41
C ASN A 284 25.58 14.77 -15.36
N GLU A 285 25.31 16.06 -15.60
CA GLU A 285 24.67 17.02 -14.68
C GLU A 285 23.26 16.61 -14.17
N THR A 286 22.70 15.51 -14.68
CA THR A 286 21.44 14.89 -14.23
C THR A 286 21.61 13.84 -13.10
N CYS A 287 22.83 13.43 -12.75
CA CYS A 287 23.05 12.34 -11.77
C CYS A 287 23.05 12.80 -10.29
N LEU A 288 23.27 14.09 -10.02
CA LEU A 288 23.42 14.60 -8.66
C LEU A 288 22.11 14.59 -7.84
N ASP A 289 20.96 14.81 -8.50
CA ASP A 289 19.65 14.75 -7.85
C ASP A 289 19.19 13.31 -7.53
N ASP A 290 19.54 12.35 -8.41
CA ASP A 290 19.26 10.91 -8.23
C ASP A 290 20.01 10.32 -7.02
N LEU A 291 21.25 10.77 -6.78
CA LEU A 291 22.11 10.31 -5.69
C LEU A 291 21.57 10.72 -4.31
N ASN A 292 21.07 11.93 -4.19
CA ASN A 292 20.48 12.42 -2.94
C ASN A 292 19.14 11.75 -2.65
N LEU A 293 18.33 11.50 -3.68
CA LEU A 293 17.09 10.73 -3.55
C LEU A 293 17.35 9.26 -3.17
N THR A 294 18.37 8.65 -3.74
CA THR A 294 18.82 7.30 -3.38
C THR A 294 19.19 7.21 -1.89
N LYS A 295 20.03 8.14 -1.41
CA LYS A 295 20.43 8.19 0.00
C LYS A 295 19.22 8.41 0.91
N MET A 296 18.29 9.27 0.49
CA MET A 296 17.03 9.51 1.19
C MET A 296 16.24 8.22 1.38
N LEU A 297 16.10 7.40 0.33
CA LEU A 297 15.35 6.14 0.38
C LEU A 297 15.99 5.06 1.25
N ARG A 298 17.28 5.19 1.61
CA ARG A 298 17.96 4.35 2.61
C ARG A 298 17.74 4.81 4.05
N CYS A 299 17.04 5.92 4.26
CA CYS A 299 16.67 6.43 5.58
C CYS A 299 15.19 6.16 5.90
N ARG A 300 14.82 6.21 7.18
CA ARG A 300 13.40 6.24 7.58
C ARG A 300 12.80 7.61 7.27
N ILE A 301 11.68 7.63 6.55
CA ILE A 301 11.00 8.85 6.12
C ILE A 301 9.63 8.94 6.79
N ARG A 302 9.51 9.81 7.79
CA ARG A 302 8.26 9.98 8.55
C ARG A 302 7.07 10.40 7.69
N TYR A 303 7.30 11.19 6.65
CA TYR A 303 6.23 11.64 5.75
C TYR A 303 5.55 10.49 5.01
N PHE A 304 6.27 9.38 4.81
CA PHE A 304 5.76 8.22 4.11
C PHE A 304 4.92 7.31 5.02
N THR A 305 4.97 7.47 6.35
CA THR A 305 4.25 6.61 7.31
C THR A 305 3.29 7.37 8.23
N ASP A 306 3.62 8.61 8.57
CA ASP A 306 2.83 9.49 9.46
C ASP A 306 2.17 10.65 8.71
N GLY A 307 2.46 10.81 7.42
CA GLY A 307 1.73 11.75 6.56
C GLY A 307 0.29 11.32 6.34
N ALA A 308 -0.56 12.24 5.88
CA ALA A 308 -1.91 11.92 5.42
C ALA A 308 -1.96 11.81 3.88
N VAL A 309 -1.29 12.73 3.19
CA VAL A 309 -1.17 12.75 1.73
C VAL A 309 0.28 13.04 1.35
N ILE A 310 0.73 12.45 0.24
CA ILE A 310 2.00 12.76 -0.41
C ILE A 310 1.86 12.77 -1.94
N GLY A 311 2.43 13.78 -2.58
CA GLY A 311 2.29 14.02 -4.02
C GLY A 311 2.89 15.37 -4.43
N SER A 312 2.51 15.84 -5.61
CA SER A 312 2.69 17.19 -6.09
C SER A 312 2.04 18.21 -5.16
N ARG A 313 2.41 19.49 -5.30
CA ARG A 313 1.84 20.56 -4.49
C ARG A 313 0.34 20.68 -4.74
N GLU A 314 -0.05 20.55 -6.00
CA GLU A 314 -1.40 20.65 -6.54
C GLU A 314 -2.26 19.53 -5.97
N PHE A 315 -1.81 18.27 -6.07
CA PHE A 315 -2.52 17.12 -5.54
C PHE A 315 -2.73 17.20 -4.03
N VAL A 316 -1.70 17.60 -3.29
CA VAL A 316 -1.81 17.74 -1.83
C VAL A 316 -2.77 18.87 -1.44
N ASN A 317 -2.81 19.96 -2.19
CA ASN A 317 -3.75 21.05 -1.97
C ASN A 317 -5.19 20.68 -2.37
N GLN A 318 -5.38 19.95 -3.46
CA GLN A 318 -6.70 19.41 -3.83
C GLN A 318 -7.24 18.49 -2.74
N ALA A 319 -6.41 17.57 -2.23
CA ALA A 319 -6.78 16.70 -1.14
C ALA A 319 -7.12 17.50 0.13
N PHE A 320 -6.31 18.51 0.46
CA PHE A 320 -6.59 19.41 1.56
C PHE A 320 -7.94 20.13 1.43
N THR A 321 -8.28 20.63 0.24
CA THR A 321 -9.56 21.30 -0.02
C THR A 321 -10.74 20.35 0.10
N ALA A 322 -10.63 19.15 -0.48
CA ALA A 322 -11.67 18.12 -0.42
C ALA A 322 -11.91 17.58 1.00
N ALA A 323 -10.95 17.74 1.92
CA ALA A 323 -11.06 17.38 3.32
C ALA A 323 -10.86 18.60 4.25
N ARG A 324 -11.31 19.79 3.82
CA ARG A 324 -11.07 21.06 4.51
C ARG A 324 -11.54 21.04 5.96
N GLU A 325 -12.64 20.34 6.23
CA GLU A 325 -13.25 20.14 7.52
C GLU A 325 -12.37 19.38 8.51
N ARG A 326 -11.27 18.74 8.05
CA ARG A 326 -10.29 18.04 8.91
C ARG A 326 -9.21 18.96 9.44
N PHE A 327 -9.02 20.14 8.85
CA PHE A 327 -7.92 21.04 9.19
C PHE A 327 -8.38 22.27 9.97
N GLY A 328 -7.47 22.90 10.70
CA GLY A 328 -7.79 24.11 11.47
C GLY A 328 -8.27 25.26 10.58
N PRO A 329 -9.12 26.17 11.09
CA PRO A 329 -9.68 27.28 10.31
C PRO A 329 -8.58 28.20 9.74
N ASN A 330 -7.47 28.37 10.44
CA ASN A 330 -6.36 29.24 10.01
C ASN A 330 -5.48 28.65 8.89
N ARG A 331 -5.63 27.36 8.58
CA ARG A 331 -4.83 26.72 7.53
C ARG A 331 -5.41 27.08 6.16
N LYS A 332 -4.66 27.85 5.37
CA LYS A 332 -5.06 28.28 4.01
C LYS A 332 -4.74 27.26 2.92
N ASP A 333 -3.69 26.46 3.13
CA ASP A 333 -3.24 25.42 2.19
C ASP A 333 -2.73 24.15 2.90
N GLY A 334 -2.69 23.04 2.16
CA GLY A 334 -2.28 21.74 2.66
C GLY A 334 -0.78 21.50 2.52
N ALA A 335 -0.24 21.83 1.35
CA ALA A 335 1.07 21.37 0.92
C ALA A 335 2.21 21.91 1.79
N ARG A 336 3.06 21.02 2.32
CA ARG A 336 4.31 21.38 3.00
C ARG A 336 5.48 20.65 2.36
N LYS A 337 6.57 21.37 2.13
CA LYS A 337 7.84 20.78 1.68
C LYS A 337 8.33 19.73 2.68
N LEU A 338 8.93 18.68 2.16
CA LEU A 338 9.63 17.68 2.96
C LEU A 338 10.88 18.29 3.61
N ARG A 339 11.20 17.89 4.84
CA ARG A 339 12.33 18.40 5.63
C ARG A 339 13.15 17.26 6.23
N GLY A 340 14.32 17.59 6.77
CA GLY A 340 15.21 16.63 7.44
C GLY A 340 15.73 15.58 6.46
N THR A 341 15.67 14.31 6.83
CA THR A 341 16.11 13.20 5.96
C THR A 341 15.39 13.16 4.62
N ALA A 342 14.21 13.75 4.49
CA ALA A 342 13.39 13.79 3.26
C ALA A 342 13.58 15.07 2.42
N ALA A 343 14.45 15.99 2.84
CA ALA A 343 14.73 17.23 2.11
C ALA A 343 15.15 17.02 0.64
N PRO A 344 15.89 15.95 0.25
CA PRO A 344 16.21 15.70 -1.14
C PRO A 344 15.00 15.65 -2.09
N ALA A 345 13.84 15.20 -1.62
CA ALA A 345 12.63 15.15 -2.43
C ALA A 345 11.77 16.43 -2.36
N ALA A 346 12.20 17.49 -1.68
CA ALA A 346 11.37 18.68 -1.42
C ALA A 346 11.03 19.52 -2.66
N HIS A 347 11.70 19.27 -3.80
CA HIS A 347 11.43 19.91 -5.08
C HIS A 347 10.35 19.17 -5.90
N VAL A 348 10.16 17.86 -5.65
CA VAL A 348 9.20 17.00 -6.37
C VAL A 348 8.02 16.55 -5.52
N LEU A 349 8.19 16.44 -4.21
CA LEU A 349 7.20 15.89 -3.29
C LEU A 349 6.85 16.86 -2.16
N TRP A 350 5.55 16.95 -1.92
CA TRP A 350 4.91 17.70 -0.87
C TRP A 350 4.08 16.74 -0.02
N SER A 351 3.85 17.10 1.23
CA SER A 351 3.02 16.31 2.13
C SER A 351 2.12 17.19 2.98
N VAL A 352 0.95 16.66 3.33
CA VAL A 352 0.08 17.20 4.38
C VAL A 352 0.04 16.19 5.51
N ARG A 353 0.22 16.66 6.75
CA ARG A 353 -0.03 15.85 7.95
C ARG A 353 -1.45 16.09 8.44
N ASP A 354 -2.05 15.03 8.98
CA ASP A 354 -3.28 15.11 9.77
C ASP A 354 -2.91 15.81 11.10
N LEU A 355 -3.23 17.10 11.22
CA LEU A 355 -2.80 17.95 12.34
C LEU A 355 -3.77 17.94 13.52
N ARG A 356 -4.75 17.03 13.60
CA ARG A 356 -5.58 16.93 14.82
C ARG A 356 -4.89 16.09 15.89
N VAL A 357 -3.81 16.64 16.44
CA VAL A 357 -3.38 16.39 17.81
C VAL A 357 -3.89 17.59 18.62
N ASN A 358 -4.93 17.37 19.43
CA ASN A 358 -5.56 18.28 20.42
C ASN A 358 -5.30 19.80 20.33
N ASN A 359 -6.36 20.58 20.11
CA ASN A 359 -6.54 21.88 20.79
C ASN A 359 -7.87 21.82 21.55
N GLY A 360 -7.85 22.14 22.84
CA GLY A 360 -8.91 21.85 23.80
C GLY A 360 -10.24 22.55 23.54
N SER A 361 -11.32 21.80 23.78
CA SER A 361 -12.39 22.14 24.73
C SER A 361 -13.29 20.91 24.84
N LEU A 362 -13.26 20.26 26.01
CA LEU A 362 -14.28 19.30 26.39
C LEU A 362 -15.53 20.12 26.71
N ALA A 363 -16.52 20.13 25.82
CA ALA A 363 -17.89 20.32 26.25
C ALA A 363 -18.42 18.91 26.64
N PRO A 364 -18.82 18.67 27.89
CA PRO A 364 -19.36 17.38 28.27
C PRO A 364 -20.69 17.17 27.54
N PHE A 365 -20.82 16.03 26.88
CA PHE A 365 -22.12 15.53 26.43
C PHE A 365 -23.00 15.36 27.68
N ARG A 366 -24.08 16.14 27.77
CA ARG A 366 -25.18 15.89 28.71
C ARG A 366 -25.81 14.55 28.32
N THR A 367 -25.64 13.55 29.17
CA THR A 367 -26.48 12.35 29.18
C THR A 367 -27.89 12.77 29.57
N VAL A 368 -28.83 12.63 28.65
CA VAL A 368 -30.27 12.65 28.98
C VAL A 368 -30.55 11.32 29.67
N ASN A 369 -30.64 11.34 30.99
CA ASN A 369 -31.15 10.22 31.76
C ASN A 369 -32.66 10.10 31.49
N SER A 370 -33.06 9.02 30.81
CA SER A 370 -34.41 8.48 30.91
C SER A 370 -34.55 7.80 32.26
N GLN A 371 -35.14 8.48 33.25
CA GLN A 371 -35.67 7.82 34.43
C GLN A 371 -36.96 7.10 34.04
N ALA A 372 -36.88 5.77 33.94
CA ALA A 372 -38.03 4.89 34.04
C ALA A 372 -38.15 4.48 35.51
N SER A 373 -39.25 4.92 36.11
CA SER A 373 -40.10 4.25 37.08
C SER A 373 -39.52 3.02 37.80
N GLN A 374 -39.30 3.14 39.11
CA GLN A 374 -39.60 2.04 40.03
C GLN A 374 -40.34 2.58 41.25
N GLU A 375 -41.52 1.99 41.43
CA GLU A 375 -42.43 2.12 42.54
C GLU A 375 -41.85 1.52 43.83
N GLY A 376 -42.11 2.20 44.95
CA GLY A 376 -42.79 1.62 46.10
C GLY A 376 -42.04 0.62 46.98
N GLY A 377 -41.85 0.98 48.25
CA GLY A 377 -41.66 -0.03 49.30
C GLY A 377 -41.13 0.47 50.63
N LYS A 378 -41.95 1.25 51.35
CA LYS A 378 -41.98 1.52 52.81
C LYS A 378 -40.72 2.01 53.54
#